data_AF-A0A519L9F1-F1
#
_entry.id   AF-A0A519L9F1-F1
#
_cell.length_a   1.000
_cell.length_b   1.000
_cell.length_c   1.000
_cell.angle_alpha   90.00
_cell.angle_beta   90.00
_cell.angle_gamma   90.00
#
_symmetry.space_group_name_H-M   'P 1'
#
loop_
_entity.id
_entity.type
_entity.pdbx_description
1 polymer ?
#
loop_
_entity_poly.entity_id
_entity_poly.type
_entity_poly.pdbx_seq_one_letter_code
_entity_poly.pdbx_strand_id
1 'polypeptide(L)'
;MADRAPNVIALIGCQKAEFNHASRLRTWVLRIQTAIAALAALTIPIKSDTFLYVVAIVALCLAAAWFYLWNELAGSRAHAERLRRTTLLVGGLGFPLSGAELIELCREGKAAQSEAKRLVDPDYFASQKPAGPTRLVEMLEESAIWTCNLAKIAAQESWLLFTGLLLVFLLALFAAAAFVSPSEWQLGARIVMAILASLLSADFLGAAISYGGARDAARRTVDRLQPHKAGVPALEPLMLILGDYNSAVEGMPPFSSGLYPRHEKRLNEEYRMFLTGPQ
;
A
#
# COMPACT_ATOMS: atom_id res chain seq x y z
N MET A 1 33.79 -6.26 -5.47
CA MET A 1 32.46 -6.63 -4.93
C MET A 1 32.47 -6.27 -3.46
N ALA A 2 31.85 -5.15 -3.09
CA ALA A 2 31.77 -4.75 -1.68
C ALA A 2 30.88 -5.78 -0.97
N ASP A 3 31.40 -6.36 0.12
CA ASP A 3 30.75 -7.40 0.93
C ASP A 3 29.43 -6.84 1.50
N ARG A 4 28.31 -7.06 0.80
CA ARG A 4 26.98 -6.68 1.30
C ARG A 4 26.69 -7.60 2.48
N ALA A 5 26.60 -7.02 3.67
CA ALA A 5 26.39 -7.79 4.89
C ALA A 5 25.20 -8.77 4.70
N PRO A 6 25.38 -10.07 4.94
CA PRO A 6 24.35 -11.10 4.69
C PRO A 6 23.03 -10.78 5.42
N ASN A 7 23.10 -10.01 6.50
CA ASN A 7 21.96 -9.50 7.24
C ASN A 7 21.02 -8.63 6.38
N VAL A 8 21.56 -7.75 5.54
CA VAL A 8 20.76 -6.84 4.69
C VAL A 8 20.00 -7.63 3.63
N ILE A 9 20.64 -8.63 3.05
CA ILE A 9 20.06 -9.51 2.02
C ILE A 9 18.88 -10.30 2.61
N ALA A 10 19.04 -10.84 3.82
CA ALA A 10 17.97 -11.51 4.54
C ALA A 10 16.79 -10.56 4.85
N LEU A 11 17.09 -9.33 5.32
CA LEU A 11 16.07 -8.31 5.59
C LEU A 11 15.26 -7.98 4.34
N ILE A 12 15.90 -7.83 3.18
CA ILE A 12 15.23 -7.58 1.89
C ILE A 12 14.25 -8.71 1.56
N GLY A 13 14.68 -9.96 1.74
CA GLY A 13 13.81 -11.14 1.54
C GLY A 13 12.59 -11.12 2.45
N CYS A 14 12.79 -10.91 3.76
CA CYS A 14 11.72 -10.81 4.76
C CYS A 14 10.77 -9.64 4.43
N GLN A 15 11.32 -8.46 4.12
CA GLN A 15 10.58 -7.26 3.75
C GLN A 15 9.67 -7.50 2.54
N LYS A 16 10.21 -8.05 1.45
CA LYS A 16 9.45 -8.33 0.22
C LYS A 16 8.34 -9.36 0.47
N ALA A 17 8.63 -10.39 1.26
CA ALA A 17 7.64 -11.40 1.62
C ALA A 17 6.47 -10.82 2.43
N GLU A 18 6.76 -9.94 3.39
CA GLU A 18 5.74 -9.27 4.19
C GLU A 18 4.89 -8.30 3.37
N PHE A 19 5.49 -7.48 2.51
CA PHE A 19 4.72 -6.63 1.61
C PHE A 19 3.83 -7.46 0.67
N ASN A 20 4.31 -8.61 0.17
CA ASN A 20 3.49 -9.52 -0.63
C ASN A 20 2.35 -10.14 0.17
N HIS A 21 2.58 -10.50 1.44
CA HIS A 21 1.53 -10.99 2.33
C HIS A 21 0.47 -9.91 2.61
N ALA A 22 0.89 -8.70 3.01
CA ALA A 22 0.00 -7.55 3.20
C ALA A 22 -0.80 -7.23 1.94
N SER A 23 -0.18 -7.28 0.76
CA SER A 23 -0.86 -7.02 -0.51
C SER A 23 -1.95 -8.07 -0.84
N ARG A 24 -1.68 -9.35 -0.56
CA ARG A 24 -2.68 -10.43 -0.69
C ARG A 24 -3.83 -10.23 0.29
N LEU A 25 -3.54 -9.92 1.56
CA LEU A 25 -4.57 -9.62 2.57
C LEU A 25 -5.45 -8.45 2.13
N ARG A 26 -4.86 -7.35 1.64
CA ARG A 26 -5.61 -6.21 1.10
C ARG A 26 -6.55 -6.60 -0.02
N THR A 27 -6.10 -7.47 -0.92
CA THR A 27 -6.95 -7.96 -2.03
C THR A 27 -8.17 -8.70 -1.49
N TRP A 28 -8.00 -9.52 -0.45
CA TRP A 28 -9.13 -10.21 0.20
C TRP A 28 -10.05 -9.26 0.96
N VAL A 29 -9.50 -8.28 1.69
CA VAL A 29 -10.27 -7.23 2.37
C VAL A 29 -11.20 -6.53 1.36
N LEU A 30 -10.66 -6.10 0.21
CA LEU A 30 -11.45 -5.45 -0.85
C LEU A 30 -12.51 -6.37 -1.46
N ARG A 31 -12.20 -7.66 -1.65
CA ARG A 31 -13.17 -8.65 -2.16
C ARG A 31 -14.33 -8.85 -1.19
N ILE A 32 -14.06 -8.97 0.10
CA ILE A 32 -15.12 -9.13 1.10
C ILE A 32 -15.98 -7.87 1.20
N GLN A 33 -15.38 -6.67 1.19
CA GLN A 33 -16.12 -5.41 1.14
C GLN A 33 -17.05 -5.33 -0.08
N THR A 34 -16.52 -5.72 -1.25
CA THR A 34 -17.30 -5.75 -2.49
C THR A 34 -18.44 -6.77 -2.41
N ALA A 35 -18.21 -7.94 -1.80
CA ALA A 35 -19.24 -8.95 -1.59
C ALA A 35 -20.34 -8.46 -0.64
N ILE A 36 -19.99 -7.79 0.46
CA ILE A 36 -20.95 -7.17 1.38
C ILE A 36 -21.79 -6.10 0.66
N ALA A 37 -21.15 -5.22 -0.11
CA ALA A 37 -21.83 -4.20 -0.90
C ALA A 37 -22.78 -4.81 -1.94
N ALA A 38 -22.36 -5.88 -2.63
CA ALA A 38 -23.19 -6.59 -3.59
C ALA A 38 -24.40 -7.25 -2.91
N LEU A 39 -24.21 -7.90 -1.76
CA LEU A 39 -25.31 -8.46 -0.97
C LEU A 39 -26.31 -7.38 -0.54
N ALA A 40 -25.82 -6.24 -0.06
CA ALA A 40 -26.67 -5.11 0.29
C ALA A 40 -27.50 -4.63 -0.92
N ALA A 41 -26.87 -4.50 -2.10
CA ALA A 41 -27.58 -4.13 -3.32
C ALA A 41 -28.64 -5.16 -3.73
N LEU A 42 -28.38 -6.46 -3.56
CA LEU A 42 -29.34 -7.53 -3.86
C LEU A 42 -30.59 -7.47 -2.97
N THR A 43 -30.51 -6.89 -1.76
CA THR A 43 -31.68 -6.75 -0.88
C THR A 43 -32.69 -5.71 -1.36
N ILE A 44 -32.28 -4.78 -2.22
CA ILE A 44 -33.07 -3.61 -2.62
C ILE A 44 -34.44 -4.00 -3.21
N PRO A 45 -34.54 -4.88 -4.23
CA PRO A 45 -35.83 -5.26 -4.81
C PRO A 45 -36.60 -6.34 -4.03
N ILE A 46 -36.02 -6.93 -2.97
CA ILE A 46 -36.57 -8.13 -2.33
C ILE A 46 -37.41 -7.78 -1.09
N LYS A 47 -38.66 -8.26 -1.06
CA LYS A 47 -39.62 -8.04 0.03
C LYS A 47 -39.76 -9.25 0.99
N SER A 48 -39.05 -10.35 0.75
CA SER A 48 -39.15 -11.56 1.57
C SER A 48 -38.32 -11.43 2.86
N ASP A 49 -38.99 -11.45 4.01
CA ASP A 49 -38.35 -11.35 5.33
C ASP A 49 -37.33 -12.48 5.58
N THR A 50 -37.67 -13.71 5.18
CA THR A 50 -36.76 -14.87 5.29
C THR A 50 -35.48 -14.64 4.48
N PHE A 51 -35.60 -14.14 3.25
CA PHE A 51 -34.44 -13.84 2.42
C PHE A 51 -33.57 -12.74 3.04
N LEU A 52 -34.19 -11.65 3.49
CA LEU A 52 -33.49 -10.54 4.14
C LEU A 52 -32.75 -10.99 5.41
N TYR A 53 -33.37 -11.86 6.21
CA TYR A 53 -32.75 -12.44 7.41
C TYR A 53 -31.53 -13.29 7.07
N VAL A 54 -31.62 -14.16 6.06
CA VAL A 54 -30.48 -14.97 5.60
C VAL A 54 -29.34 -14.09 5.08
N VAL A 55 -29.64 -13.07 4.27
CA VAL A 55 -28.62 -12.13 3.78
C VAL A 55 -27.96 -11.38 4.93
N ALA A 56 -28.71 -10.97 5.95
CA ALA A 56 -28.15 -10.30 7.12
C ALA A 56 -27.16 -11.20 7.89
N ILE A 57 -27.47 -12.49 8.08
CA ILE A 57 -26.55 -13.44 8.71
C ILE A 57 -25.27 -13.58 7.88
N VAL A 58 -25.39 -13.77 6.56
CA VAL A 58 -24.22 -13.90 5.67
C VAL A 58 -23.37 -12.63 5.70
N ALA A 59 -24.00 -11.45 5.62
CA ALA A 59 -23.30 -10.16 5.70
C ALA A 59 -22.57 -9.99 7.05
N LEU A 60 -23.15 -10.45 8.15
CA LEU A 60 -22.52 -10.42 9.47
C LEU A 60 -21.29 -11.34 9.54
N CYS A 61 -21.38 -12.56 9.00
CA CYS A 61 -20.23 -13.47 8.90
C CYS A 61 -19.11 -12.87 8.04
N LEU A 62 -19.45 -12.23 6.92
CA LEU A 62 -18.49 -11.54 6.06
C LEU A 62 -17.87 -10.33 6.77
N ALA A 63 -18.64 -9.55 7.54
CA ALA A 63 -18.12 -8.43 8.31
C ALA A 63 -17.13 -8.89 9.39
N ALA A 64 -17.39 -10.01 10.06
CA ALA A 64 -16.46 -10.62 11.01
C ALA A 64 -15.16 -11.08 10.33
N ALA A 65 -15.27 -11.74 9.16
CA ALA A 65 -14.11 -12.14 8.36
C ALA A 65 -13.32 -10.93 7.86
N TRP A 66 -14.00 -9.87 7.43
CA TRP A 66 -13.40 -8.61 7.02
C TRP A 66 -12.61 -7.97 8.16
N PHE A 67 -13.21 -7.87 9.36
CA PHE A 67 -12.57 -7.27 10.53
C PHE A 67 -11.30 -8.02 10.92
N TYR A 68 -11.35 -9.35 10.91
CA TYR A 68 -10.18 -10.20 11.13
C TYR A 68 -9.07 -9.92 10.11
N LEU A 69 -9.38 -9.95 8.81
CA LEU A 69 -8.39 -9.71 7.76
C LEU A 69 -7.83 -8.27 7.76
N TRP A 70 -8.65 -7.29 8.12
CA TRP A 70 -8.23 -5.90 8.25
C TRP A 70 -7.22 -5.71 9.38
N ASN A 71 -7.43 -6.36 10.53
CA ASN A 71 -6.46 -6.38 11.62
C ASN A 71 -5.16 -7.11 11.24
N GLU A 72 -5.28 -8.26 10.56
CA GLU A 72 -4.13 -9.00 10.05
C GLU A 72 -3.28 -8.18 9.06
N LEU A 73 -3.96 -7.46 8.16
CA LEU A 73 -3.36 -6.55 7.19
C LEU A 73 -2.58 -5.43 7.89
N ALA A 74 -3.17 -4.79 8.90
CA ALA A 74 -2.52 -3.72 9.65
C ALA A 74 -1.22 -4.22 10.31
N GLY A 75 -1.26 -5.39 10.94
CA GLY A 75 -0.09 -6.01 11.57
C GLY A 75 1.02 -6.36 10.58
N SER A 76 0.70 -7.06 9.48
CA SER A 76 1.71 -7.43 8.48
C SER A 76 2.31 -6.19 7.81
N ARG A 77 1.51 -5.16 7.51
CA ARG A 77 2.01 -3.91 6.96
C ARG A 77 2.97 -3.19 7.90
N ALA A 78 2.59 -3.03 9.17
CA ALA A 78 3.45 -2.37 10.16
C ALA A 78 4.80 -3.09 10.29
N HIS A 79 4.80 -4.42 10.22
CA HIS A 79 6.01 -5.23 10.26
C HIS A 79 6.84 -5.10 8.97
N ALA A 80 6.21 -5.10 7.78
CA ALA A 80 6.88 -4.86 6.51
C ALA A 80 7.62 -3.51 6.48
N GLU A 81 6.99 -2.46 7.01
CA GLU A 81 7.59 -1.13 7.11
C GLU A 81 8.72 -1.09 8.14
N ARG A 82 8.59 -1.80 9.26
CA ARG A 82 9.70 -1.99 10.21
C ARG A 82 10.90 -2.64 9.54
N LEU A 83 10.69 -3.72 8.80
CA LEU A 83 11.75 -4.37 8.01
C LEU A 83 12.38 -3.40 7.01
N ARG A 84 11.58 -2.63 6.26
CA ARG A 84 12.08 -1.63 5.30
C ARG A 84 12.96 -0.57 5.96
N ARG A 85 12.52 0.01 7.09
CA ARG A 85 13.32 0.98 7.84
C ARG A 85 14.62 0.35 8.33
N THR A 86 14.57 -0.85 8.90
CA THR A 86 15.76 -1.57 9.34
C THR A 86 16.70 -1.85 8.17
N THR A 87 16.19 -2.25 6.99
CA THR A 87 16.98 -2.43 5.77
C THR A 87 17.71 -1.14 5.38
N LEU A 88 17.05 0.01 5.40
CA LEU A 88 17.68 1.31 5.10
C LEU A 88 18.75 1.68 6.14
N LEU A 89 18.50 1.41 7.41
CA LEU A 89 19.41 1.75 8.51
C LEU A 89 20.66 0.84 8.53
N VAL A 90 20.46 -0.48 8.46
CA VAL A 90 21.55 -1.48 8.44
C VAL A 90 22.28 -1.42 7.10
N GLY A 91 21.56 -1.37 5.98
CA GLY A 91 22.17 -1.34 4.65
C GLY A 91 22.81 0.01 4.32
N GLY A 92 22.16 1.11 4.70
CA GLY A 92 22.61 2.47 4.39
C GLY A 92 23.69 2.95 5.33
N LEU A 93 23.47 2.92 6.65
CA LEU A 93 24.42 3.45 7.64
C LEU A 93 25.37 2.39 8.21
N GLY A 94 25.08 1.10 7.99
CA GLY A 94 25.90 0.04 8.57
C GLY A 94 25.65 -0.16 10.05
N PHE A 95 24.47 0.22 10.56
CA PHE A 95 24.14 -0.04 11.95
C PHE A 95 24.22 -1.54 12.26
N PRO A 96 24.87 -1.91 13.37
CA PRO A 96 25.01 -3.31 13.72
C PRO A 96 23.64 -3.90 14.02
N LEU A 97 23.39 -5.08 13.46
CA LEU A 97 22.23 -5.91 13.79
C LEU A 97 22.76 -7.29 14.12
N SER A 98 22.53 -7.74 15.35
CA SER A 98 22.96 -9.07 15.77
C SER A 98 22.19 -10.16 15.02
N GLY A 99 22.78 -11.35 14.91
CA GLY A 99 22.10 -12.50 14.30
C GLY A 99 20.80 -12.88 15.04
N ALA A 100 20.76 -12.69 16.36
CA ALA A 100 19.56 -12.94 17.17
C ALA A 100 18.44 -11.95 16.83
N GLU A 101 18.74 -10.65 16.80
CA GLU A 101 17.77 -9.60 16.42
C GLU A 101 17.27 -9.78 14.99
N LEU A 102 18.15 -10.18 14.06
CA LEU A 102 17.75 -10.49 12.68
C LEU A 102 16.76 -11.66 12.62
N ILE A 103 17.07 -12.75 13.33
CA ILE A 103 16.20 -13.94 13.37
C ILE A 103 14.86 -13.59 14.00
N GLU A 104 14.87 -12.88 15.12
CA GLU A 104 13.66 -12.42 15.79
C GLU A 104 12.82 -11.54 14.87
N LEU A 105 13.43 -10.51 14.28
CA LEU A 105 12.75 -9.59 13.37
C LEU A 105 12.15 -10.33 12.16
N CYS A 106 12.87 -11.25 11.54
CA CYS A 106 12.32 -12.03 10.43
C CYS A 106 11.25 -13.05 10.88
N ARG A 107 11.24 -13.50 12.13
CA ARG A 107 10.26 -14.48 12.66
C ARG A 107 8.97 -13.86 13.19
N GLU A 108 9.02 -12.61 13.65
CA GLU A 108 7.83 -11.85 14.06
C GLU A 108 6.85 -11.62 12.90
N GLY A 109 7.36 -11.70 11.66
CA GLY A 109 6.56 -11.62 10.45
C GLY A 109 5.54 -12.75 10.30
N LYS A 110 4.45 -12.45 9.58
CA LYS A 110 3.36 -13.38 9.26
C LYS A 110 3.56 -14.09 7.91
N ALA A 111 4.47 -13.61 7.08
CA ALA A 111 4.80 -14.19 5.78
C ALA A 111 5.58 -15.50 5.94
N ALA A 112 5.40 -16.39 4.96
CA ALA A 112 6.10 -17.68 4.96
C ALA A 112 7.62 -17.47 4.80
N GLN A 113 8.41 -18.10 5.66
CA GLN A 113 9.88 -18.03 5.61
C GLN A 113 10.46 -18.56 4.29
N SER A 114 9.79 -19.52 3.66
CA SER A 114 10.18 -20.02 2.33
C SER A 114 10.02 -18.94 1.25
N GLU A 115 9.02 -18.08 1.36
CA GLU A 115 8.82 -16.95 0.46
C GLU A 115 9.88 -15.88 0.66
N ALA A 116 10.25 -15.57 1.91
CA ALA A 116 11.35 -14.66 2.22
C ALA A 116 12.68 -15.10 1.58
N LYS A 117 13.02 -16.39 1.71
CA LYS A 117 14.21 -16.97 1.07
C LYS A 117 14.19 -16.87 -0.45
N ARG A 118 13.03 -17.06 -1.08
CA ARG A 118 12.87 -16.96 -2.55
C ARG A 118 13.02 -15.53 -3.06
N LEU A 119 12.63 -14.54 -2.26
CA LEU A 119 12.59 -13.14 -2.66
C LEU A 119 13.86 -12.35 -2.34
N VAL A 120 14.86 -13.04 -1.79
CA VAL A 120 16.23 -12.52 -1.59
C VAL A 120 16.73 -11.92 -2.90
N ASP A 121 17.26 -10.70 -2.79
CA ASP A 121 17.71 -9.92 -3.93
C ASP A 121 18.98 -9.15 -3.55
N PRO A 122 20.16 -9.71 -3.89
CA PRO A 122 21.43 -9.08 -3.57
C PRO A 122 21.62 -7.73 -4.26
N ASP A 123 20.90 -7.45 -5.35
CA ASP A 123 21.02 -6.24 -6.18
C ASP A 123 19.85 -5.28 -6.00
N TYR A 124 19.05 -5.46 -4.94
CA TYR A 124 17.84 -4.68 -4.67
C TYR A 124 18.04 -3.15 -4.68
N PHE A 125 19.17 -2.67 -4.15
CA PHE A 125 19.59 -1.27 -4.26
C PHE A 125 20.69 -1.12 -5.31
N ALA A 126 20.56 -0.09 -6.15
CA ALA A 126 21.55 0.29 -7.16
C ALA A 126 22.86 0.78 -6.52
N SER A 127 22.79 1.42 -5.35
CA SER A 127 23.97 1.93 -4.65
C SER A 127 24.97 0.81 -4.30
N GLN A 128 26.22 1.00 -4.74
CA GLN A 128 27.35 0.12 -4.43
C GLN A 128 28.34 0.75 -3.44
N LYS A 129 28.02 1.92 -2.88
CA LYS A 129 28.88 2.62 -1.92
C LYS A 129 29.01 1.82 -0.62
N PRO A 130 30.11 1.98 0.12
CA PRO A 130 30.23 1.42 1.47
C PRO A 130 29.17 2.02 2.40
N ALA A 131 28.82 1.30 3.46
CA ALA A 131 27.88 1.80 4.46
C ALA A 131 28.35 3.14 5.06
N GLY A 132 27.43 4.08 5.19
CA GLY A 132 27.65 5.43 5.67
C GLY A 132 26.61 6.42 5.13
N PRO A 133 26.66 7.71 5.55
CA PRO A 133 25.67 8.73 5.19
C PRO A 133 25.43 8.84 3.68
N THR A 134 26.49 8.79 2.87
CA THR A 134 26.38 8.86 1.41
C THR A 134 25.59 7.69 0.80
N ARG A 135 25.74 6.48 1.34
CA ARG A 135 24.98 5.32 0.87
C ARG A 135 23.51 5.41 1.29
N LEU A 136 23.25 5.89 2.51
CA LEU A 136 21.88 6.16 2.96
C LEU A 136 21.18 7.16 2.03
N VAL A 137 21.85 8.24 1.60
CA VAL A 137 21.30 9.20 0.63
C VAL A 137 20.87 8.48 -0.65
N GLU A 138 21.73 7.67 -1.25
CA GLU A 138 21.41 6.97 -2.51
C GLU A 138 20.27 5.95 -2.34
N MET A 139 20.29 5.16 -1.26
CA MET A 139 19.23 4.18 -0.99
C MET A 139 17.88 4.84 -0.69
N LEU A 140 17.88 5.97 0.04
CA LEU A 140 16.68 6.72 0.38
C LEU A 140 16.11 7.44 -0.86
N GLU A 141 16.99 8.02 -1.68
CA GLU A 141 16.61 8.65 -2.96
C GLU A 141 15.97 7.61 -3.90
N GLU A 142 16.61 6.45 -4.07
CA GLU A 142 16.07 5.34 -4.86
C GLU A 142 14.70 4.89 -4.33
N SER A 143 14.57 4.69 -3.02
CA SER A 143 13.30 4.29 -2.39
C SER A 143 12.21 5.35 -2.62
N ALA A 144 12.56 6.63 -2.51
CA ALA A 144 11.64 7.74 -2.72
C ALA A 144 11.18 7.86 -4.18
N ILE A 145 12.07 7.61 -5.16
CA ILE A 145 11.71 7.62 -6.58
C ILE A 145 10.71 6.51 -6.90
N TRP A 146 11.02 5.29 -6.47
CA TRP A 146 10.11 4.15 -6.62
C TRP A 146 8.75 4.43 -5.98
N THR A 147 8.76 4.98 -4.77
CA THR A 147 7.54 5.38 -4.05
C THR A 147 6.76 6.43 -4.81
N CYS A 148 7.41 7.49 -5.29
CA CYS A 148 6.77 8.58 -6.03
C CYS A 148 6.06 8.06 -7.27
N ASN A 149 6.73 7.22 -8.07
CA ASN A 149 6.17 6.71 -9.31
C ASN A 149 5.03 5.71 -9.05
N LEU A 150 5.20 4.77 -8.11
CA LEU A 150 4.16 3.81 -7.75
C LEU A 150 2.94 4.48 -7.11
N ALA A 151 3.15 5.40 -6.17
CA ALA A 151 2.08 6.12 -5.49
C ALA A 151 1.29 7.03 -6.45
N LYS A 152 1.95 7.64 -7.44
CA LYS A 152 1.26 8.39 -8.50
C LYS A 152 0.26 7.50 -9.25
N ILE A 153 0.66 6.31 -9.65
CA ILE A 153 -0.20 5.37 -10.37
C ILE A 153 -1.33 4.88 -9.47
N ALA A 154 -1.00 4.45 -8.24
CA ALA A 154 -1.98 3.95 -7.29
C ALA A 154 -3.03 5.03 -6.92
N ALA A 155 -2.62 6.29 -6.80
CA ALA A 155 -3.53 7.41 -6.59
C ALA A 155 -4.49 7.58 -7.78
N GLN A 156 -3.98 7.52 -9.01
CA GLN A 156 -4.79 7.63 -10.22
C GLN A 156 -5.80 6.49 -10.34
N GLU A 157 -5.38 5.24 -10.11
CA GLU A 157 -6.28 4.08 -10.10
C GLU A 157 -7.35 4.23 -9.01
N SER A 158 -6.98 4.67 -7.81
CA SER A 158 -7.91 4.86 -6.69
C SER A 158 -8.93 5.97 -6.97
N TRP A 159 -8.50 7.10 -7.56
CA TRP A 159 -9.39 8.18 -8.00
C TRP A 159 -10.34 7.73 -9.11
N LEU A 160 -9.85 6.95 -10.08
CA LEU A 160 -10.68 6.42 -11.17
C LEU A 160 -11.75 5.47 -10.63
N LEU A 161 -11.39 4.57 -9.71
CA LEU A 161 -12.34 3.67 -9.07
C LEU A 161 -13.37 4.44 -8.23
N PHE A 162 -12.92 5.41 -7.42
CA PHE A 162 -13.81 6.24 -6.62
C PHE A 162 -14.81 7.03 -7.48
N THR A 163 -14.31 7.72 -8.51
CA THR A 163 -15.16 8.52 -9.41
C THR A 163 -16.09 7.65 -10.25
N GLY A 164 -15.62 6.50 -10.76
CA GLY A 164 -16.46 5.53 -11.47
C GLY A 164 -17.58 4.99 -10.60
N LEU A 165 -17.27 4.60 -9.35
CA LEU A 165 -18.27 4.11 -8.39
C LEU A 165 -19.29 5.20 -8.04
N LEU A 166 -18.82 6.43 -7.80
CA LEU A 166 -19.68 7.59 -7.55
C LEU A 166 -20.64 7.85 -8.71
N LEU A 167 -20.16 7.77 -9.96
CA LEU A 167 -21.00 7.93 -11.15
C LEU A 167 -22.08 6.85 -11.26
N VAL A 168 -21.71 5.58 -11.05
CA VAL A 168 -22.68 4.47 -11.03
C VAL A 168 -23.77 4.72 -9.98
N PHE A 169 -23.38 5.19 -8.81
CA PHE A 169 -24.31 5.51 -7.72
C PHE A 169 -25.23 6.69 -8.02
N LEU A 170 -24.71 7.77 -8.63
CA LEU A 170 -25.53 8.88 -9.08
C LEU A 170 -26.53 8.42 -10.14
N LEU A 171 -26.10 7.61 -11.11
CA LEU A 171 -26.99 7.06 -12.14
C LEU A 171 -28.09 6.17 -11.54
N ALA A 172 -27.75 5.31 -10.57
CA ALA A 172 -28.73 4.48 -9.86
C ALA A 172 -29.76 5.33 -9.10
N LEU A 173 -29.31 6.41 -8.46
CA LEU A 173 -30.19 7.34 -7.75
C LEU A 173 -31.13 8.09 -8.70
N PHE A 174 -30.62 8.60 -9.82
CA PHE A 174 -31.45 9.26 -10.83
C PHE A 174 -32.45 8.31 -11.47
N ALA A 175 -32.04 7.08 -11.77
CA ALA A 175 -32.94 6.05 -12.27
C ALA A 175 -34.04 5.74 -11.25
N ALA A 176 -33.69 5.58 -9.97
CA ALA A 176 -34.68 5.38 -8.92
C ALA A 176 -35.67 6.56 -8.85
N ALA A 177 -35.19 7.80 -8.87
CA ALA A 177 -36.05 8.99 -8.85
C ALA A 177 -36.99 9.09 -10.07
N ALA A 178 -36.54 8.63 -11.24
CA ALA A 178 -37.33 8.69 -12.47
C ALA A 178 -38.38 7.57 -12.59
N PHE A 179 -38.12 6.39 -12.02
CA PHE A 179 -38.93 5.18 -12.25
C PHE A 179 -39.69 4.68 -11.02
N VAL A 180 -39.37 5.15 -9.81
CA VAL A 180 -40.00 4.68 -8.56
C VAL A 180 -41.17 5.58 -8.18
N SER A 181 -42.34 4.99 -7.91
CA SER A 181 -43.52 5.76 -7.50
C SER A 181 -43.35 6.34 -6.09
N PRO A 182 -44.02 7.46 -5.74
CA PRO A 182 -43.91 8.07 -4.40
C PRO A 182 -44.25 7.13 -3.24
N SER A 183 -45.12 6.14 -3.46
CA SER A 183 -45.46 5.08 -2.50
C SER A 183 -44.30 4.12 -2.19
N GLU A 184 -43.22 4.16 -2.97
CA GLU A 184 -42.04 3.30 -2.88
C GLU A 184 -40.77 4.07 -2.49
N TRP A 185 -40.90 5.28 -1.93
CA TRP A 185 -39.76 6.12 -1.52
C TRP A 185 -38.77 5.43 -0.56
N GLN A 186 -39.25 4.43 0.20
CA GLN A 186 -38.41 3.55 1.04
C GLN A 186 -37.34 2.82 0.22
N LEU A 187 -37.61 2.50 -1.05
CA LEU A 187 -36.65 1.90 -1.97
C LEU A 187 -35.51 2.89 -2.30
N GLY A 188 -35.84 4.14 -2.57
CA GLY A 188 -34.87 5.21 -2.80
C GLY A 188 -33.95 5.43 -1.60
N ALA A 189 -34.51 5.45 -0.38
CA ALA A 189 -33.71 5.54 0.85
C ALA A 189 -32.76 4.35 1.04
N ARG A 190 -33.20 3.11 0.73
CA ARG A 190 -32.35 1.91 0.79
C ARG A 190 -31.20 1.97 -0.22
N ILE A 191 -31.46 2.47 -1.43
CA ILE A 191 -30.42 2.70 -2.45
C ILE A 191 -29.38 3.69 -1.93
N VAL A 192 -29.80 4.85 -1.41
CA VAL A 192 -28.88 5.86 -0.84
C VAL A 192 -28.07 5.29 0.32
N MET A 193 -28.69 4.53 1.23
CA MET A 193 -27.99 3.91 2.35
C MET A 193 -26.96 2.86 1.88
N ALA A 194 -27.29 2.05 0.88
CA ALA A 194 -26.36 1.09 0.28
C ALA A 194 -25.17 1.79 -0.40
N ILE A 195 -25.43 2.90 -1.08
CA ILE A 195 -24.41 3.76 -1.71
C ILE A 195 -23.45 4.30 -0.65
N LEU A 196 -23.97 4.94 0.40
CA LEU A 196 -23.17 5.53 1.46
C LEU A 196 -22.36 4.46 2.20
N ALA A 197 -22.97 3.32 2.52
CA ALA A 197 -22.27 2.21 3.15
C ALA A 197 -21.13 1.68 2.26
N SER A 198 -21.34 1.59 0.94
CA SER A 198 -20.32 1.13 0.00
C SER A 198 -19.17 2.12 -0.17
N LEU A 199 -19.47 3.41 -0.30
CA LEU A 199 -18.47 4.48 -0.41
C LEU A 199 -17.61 4.58 0.86
N LEU A 200 -18.24 4.51 2.04
CA LEU A 200 -17.54 4.56 3.32
C LEU A 200 -16.74 3.28 3.59
N SER A 201 -17.22 2.11 3.14
CA SER A 201 -16.57 0.83 3.41
C SER A 201 -15.31 0.62 2.56
N ALA A 202 -15.32 0.98 1.28
CA ALA A 202 -14.23 0.61 0.37
C ALA A 202 -12.98 1.49 0.47
N ASP A 203 -13.06 2.61 1.19
CA ASP A 203 -11.97 3.58 1.46
C ASP A 203 -11.13 3.96 0.22
N PHE A 204 -11.76 4.00 -0.98
CA PHE A 204 -11.06 4.40 -2.20
C PHE A 204 -10.60 5.85 -2.16
N LEU A 205 -11.41 6.72 -1.54
CA LEU A 205 -11.08 8.13 -1.35
C LEU A 205 -9.88 8.31 -0.41
N GLY A 206 -9.90 7.66 0.76
CA GLY A 206 -8.80 7.72 1.71
C GLY A 206 -7.53 7.14 1.10
N ALA A 207 -7.61 6.01 0.38
CA ALA A 207 -6.49 5.46 -0.36
C ALA A 207 -5.93 6.46 -1.40
N ALA A 208 -6.79 7.10 -2.20
CA ALA A 208 -6.38 8.05 -3.22
C ALA A 208 -5.66 9.27 -2.62
N ILE A 209 -6.20 9.82 -1.53
CA ILE A 209 -5.59 10.94 -0.80
C ILE A 209 -4.25 10.52 -0.20
N SER A 210 -4.19 9.38 0.48
CA SER A 210 -2.96 8.89 1.12
C SER A 210 -1.87 8.57 0.10
N TYR A 211 -2.20 8.00 -1.05
CA TYR A 211 -1.24 7.80 -2.14
C TYR A 211 -0.75 9.12 -2.73
N GLY A 212 -1.63 10.10 -2.91
CA GLY A 212 -1.25 11.45 -3.34
C GLY A 212 -0.28 12.12 -2.36
N GLY A 213 -0.59 12.03 -1.06
CA GLY A 213 0.28 12.53 0.01
C GLY A 213 1.65 11.85 0.04
N ALA A 214 1.69 10.52 -0.08
CA ALA A 214 2.94 9.76 -0.13
C ALA A 214 3.78 10.07 -1.38
N ARG A 215 3.14 10.26 -2.54
CA ARG A 215 3.81 10.72 -3.76
C ARG A 215 4.50 12.06 -3.54
N ASP A 216 3.77 13.04 -2.99
CA ASP A 216 4.29 14.39 -2.81
C ASP A 216 5.39 14.43 -1.74
N ALA A 217 5.25 13.65 -0.68
CA ALA A 217 6.29 13.48 0.32
C ALA A 217 7.55 12.84 -0.26
N ALA A 218 7.41 11.77 -1.05
CA ALA A 218 8.53 11.10 -1.69
C ALA A 218 9.25 12.01 -2.69
N ARG A 219 8.52 12.82 -3.47
CA ARG A 219 9.12 13.85 -4.31
C ARG A 219 9.91 14.88 -3.48
N ARG A 220 9.32 15.40 -2.41
CA ARG A 220 10.03 16.33 -1.49
C ARG A 220 11.27 15.68 -0.87
N THR A 221 11.24 14.39 -0.57
CA THR A 221 12.41 13.65 -0.09
C THR A 221 13.54 13.68 -1.11
N VAL A 222 13.26 13.41 -2.39
CA VAL A 222 14.27 13.50 -3.47
C VAL A 222 14.85 14.92 -3.57
N ASP A 223 14.00 15.95 -3.53
CA ASP A 223 14.44 17.35 -3.61
C ASP A 223 15.34 17.73 -2.42
N ARG A 224 14.95 17.33 -1.21
CA ARG A 224 15.72 17.59 0.02
C ARG A 224 17.02 16.82 0.11
N LEU A 225 17.16 15.71 -0.62
CA LEU A 225 18.40 14.96 -0.68
C LEU A 225 19.43 15.58 -1.64
N GLN A 226 19.02 16.39 -2.63
CA GLN A 226 19.94 16.95 -3.63
C GLN A 226 21.14 17.71 -3.03
N PRO A 227 20.97 18.60 -2.03
CA PRO A 227 22.10 19.31 -1.41
C PRO A 227 23.07 18.37 -0.67
N HIS A 228 22.62 17.16 -0.32
CA HIS A 228 23.40 16.15 0.40
C HIS A 228 24.03 15.11 -0.54
N LYS A 229 24.01 15.31 -1.86
CA LYS A 229 24.71 14.41 -2.80
C LYS A 229 26.19 14.73 -2.96
N ALA A 230 26.61 15.95 -2.60
CA ALA A 230 27.99 16.39 -2.66
C ALA A 230 28.71 16.13 -1.31
N GLY A 231 29.91 15.58 -1.37
CA GLY A 231 30.75 15.35 -0.18
C GLY A 231 30.22 14.26 0.76
N VAL A 232 30.57 14.37 2.04
CA VAL A 232 30.10 13.48 3.11
C VAL A 232 28.99 14.19 3.88
N PRO A 233 27.73 13.74 3.75
CA PRO A 233 26.60 14.40 4.39
C PRO A 233 26.64 14.28 5.91
N ALA A 234 26.22 15.33 6.59
CA ALA A 234 25.89 15.27 8.01
C ALA A 234 24.68 14.33 8.24
N LEU A 235 24.68 13.60 9.34
CA LEU A 235 23.68 12.55 9.59
C LEU A 235 22.35 13.12 10.09
N GLU A 236 22.40 14.18 10.88
CA GLU A 236 21.25 14.85 11.50
C GLU A 236 20.17 15.26 10.47
N PRO A 237 20.49 16.00 9.38
CA PRO A 237 19.50 16.35 8.37
C PRO A 237 18.96 15.11 7.63
N LEU A 238 19.78 14.07 7.43
CA LEU A 238 19.34 12.84 6.78
C LEU A 238 18.33 12.08 7.64
N MET A 239 18.52 12.04 8.96
CA MET A 239 17.58 11.39 9.86
C MET A 239 16.23 12.10 9.90
N LEU A 240 16.22 13.44 9.80
CA LEU A 240 14.98 14.21 9.65
C LEU A 240 14.28 13.90 8.33
N ILE A 241 15.01 13.87 7.21
CA ILE A 241 14.46 13.53 5.89
C ILE A 241 13.91 12.09 5.88
N LEU A 242 14.64 11.15 6.47
CA LEU A 242 14.21 9.75 6.60
C LEU A 242 12.94 9.62 7.45
N GLY A 243 12.85 10.35 8.57
CA GLY A 243 11.67 10.38 9.42
C GLY A 243 10.42 10.86 8.68
N ASP A 244 10.54 11.98 7.96
CA ASP A 244 9.42 12.54 7.17
C ASP A 244 8.98 11.59 6.04
N TYR A 245 9.95 10.97 5.36
CA TYR A 245 9.67 9.98 4.33
C TYR A 245 8.93 8.75 4.90
N ASN A 246 9.43 8.20 6.01
CA ASN A 246 8.82 7.04 6.66
C ASN A 246 7.40 7.34 7.13
N SER A 247 7.17 8.48 7.78
CA SER A 247 5.84 8.92 8.21
C SER A 247 4.84 8.94 7.06
N ALA A 248 5.25 9.47 5.90
CA ALA A 248 4.38 9.52 4.72
C ALA A 248 4.10 8.15 4.09
N VAL A 249 5.13 7.31 3.93
CA VAL A 249 4.99 5.97 3.34
C VAL A 249 4.16 5.04 4.23
N GLU A 250 4.33 5.14 5.54
CA GLU A 250 3.56 4.39 6.52
C GLU A 250 2.12 4.88 6.67
N GLY A 251 1.77 6.03 6.08
CA GLY A 251 0.38 6.51 5.98
C GLY A 251 -0.42 5.87 4.84
N MET A 252 0.22 5.41 3.75
CA MET A 252 -0.48 4.95 2.54
C MET A 252 -0.72 3.43 2.46
N PRO A 253 -1.92 2.94 2.15
CA PRO A 253 -2.19 1.51 2.21
C PRO A 253 -1.33 0.72 1.18
N PRO A 254 -1.03 -0.57 1.41
CA PRO A 254 0.02 -1.27 0.69
C PRO A 254 -0.32 -1.42 -0.79
N PHE A 255 0.66 -1.29 -1.68
CA PHE A 255 0.44 -1.43 -3.11
C PHE A 255 -0.17 -2.79 -3.46
N SER A 256 -1.01 -2.82 -4.49
CA SER A 256 -1.53 -4.09 -5.01
C SER A 256 -0.42 -4.88 -5.69
N SER A 257 -0.42 -6.20 -5.54
CA SER A 257 0.65 -7.08 -6.02
C SER A 257 0.77 -7.08 -7.55
N GLY A 258 -0.29 -6.68 -8.24
CA GLY A 258 -0.30 -6.52 -9.69
C GLY A 258 0.13 -5.13 -10.17
N LEU A 259 0.31 -4.14 -9.29
CA LEU A 259 0.60 -2.76 -9.71
C LEU A 259 1.95 -2.66 -10.43
N TYR A 260 3.02 -3.17 -9.81
CA TYR A 260 4.36 -3.14 -10.42
C TYR A 260 4.41 -3.96 -11.71
N PRO A 261 4.01 -5.25 -11.75
CA PRO A 261 4.08 -6.04 -12.99
C PRO A 261 3.32 -5.43 -14.18
N ARG A 262 2.19 -4.75 -13.96
CA ARG A 262 1.44 -4.07 -15.03
C ARG A 262 2.17 -2.85 -15.61
N HIS A 263 3.03 -2.22 -14.82
CA HIS A 263 3.71 -0.98 -15.18
C HIS A 263 5.23 -1.10 -15.21
N GLU A 264 5.76 -2.32 -15.10
CA GLU A 264 7.18 -2.61 -14.93
C GLU A 264 8.04 -1.93 -15.99
N LYS A 265 7.69 -2.09 -17.28
CA LYS A 265 8.43 -1.48 -18.39
C LYS A 265 8.58 0.03 -18.22
N ARG A 266 7.45 0.72 -18.03
CA ARG A 266 7.41 2.17 -17.86
C ARG A 266 8.17 2.61 -16.62
N LEU A 267 7.97 1.93 -15.49
CA LEU A 267 8.62 2.29 -14.23
C LEU A 267 10.15 2.09 -14.30
N ASN A 268 10.59 1.00 -14.92
CA ASN A 268 12.02 0.73 -15.12
C ASN A 268 12.64 1.75 -16.10
N GLU A 269 11.91 2.19 -17.12
CA GLU A 269 12.34 3.28 -18.01
C GLU A 269 12.43 4.63 -17.28
N GLU A 270 11.41 5.00 -16.49
CA GLU A 270 11.41 6.21 -15.65
C GLU A 270 12.59 6.21 -14.67
N TYR A 271 12.88 5.06 -14.04
CA TYR A 271 14.02 4.91 -13.15
C TYR A 271 15.36 4.97 -13.90
N ARG A 272 15.45 4.38 -15.10
CA ARG A 272 16.66 4.47 -15.93
C ARG A 272 16.95 5.91 -16.35
N MET A 273 15.93 6.67 -16.77
CA MET A 273 16.07 8.09 -17.09
C MET A 273 16.55 8.91 -15.89
N PHE A 274 16.12 8.56 -14.67
CA PHE A 274 16.65 9.19 -13.47
C PHE A 274 18.15 8.90 -13.28
N LEU A 275 18.59 7.65 -13.50
CA LEU A 275 20.00 7.28 -13.35
C LEU A 275 20.91 7.90 -14.43
N THR A 276 20.43 7.99 -15.67
CA THR A 276 21.27 8.40 -16.82
C THR A 276 21.04 9.83 -17.29
N GLY A 277 20.02 10.52 -16.78
CA GLY A 277 19.49 11.75 -17.37
C GLY A 277 18.54 11.49 -18.54
N PRO A 278 17.78 12.53 -19.00
CA PRO A 278 16.95 12.42 -20.20
C PRO A 278 17.83 12.14 -21.42
N GLN A 279 17.48 11.10 -22.18
CA GLN A 279 18.09 10.79 -23.48
C GLN A 279 17.36 11.52 -24.60
#